data_AF-A0A2D6FJ34-F1
#
_entry.id   AF-A0A2D6FJ34-F1
#
_cell.length_a   1.000
_cell.length_b   1.000
_cell.length_c   1.000
_cell.angle_alpha   90.00
_cell.angle_beta   90.00
_cell.angle_gamma   90.00
#
_symmetry.space_group_name_H-M   'P 1'
#
loop_
_entity.id
_entity.type
_entity.pdbx_description
1 polymer ?
#
loop_
_entity_poly.entity_id
_entity_poly.type
_entity_poly.pdbx_seq_one_letter_code
_entity_poly.pdbx_strand_id
1 'polypeptide(L)'
;MAVTPTTRMRVSTSTTVFHRIPVSGVTDDMAEHDVGTSDANASGIGGTGEFQIAADSAGVDYTVVGEVFDDNESAPVATGTINQFISIKNTGFTTADKDTAVADGASLTVGLAGAFATGGGFTLMAGEQITLHGLGAANNTLAEMRFDSSVAGGTYVEIVYL
;
A
#
# COMPACT_ATOMS: atom_id res chain seq x y z
N MET A 1 -11.65 29.64 14.96
CA MET A 1 -11.47 28.60 13.91
C MET A 1 -10.14 28.86 13.25
N ALA A 2 -9.19 27.91 13.34
CA ALA A 2 -7.97 27.99 12.54
C ALA A 2 -8.36 27.76 11.08
N VAL A 3 -7.88 28.62 10.19
CA VAL A 3 -8.04 28.45 8.74
C VAL A 3 -7.02 27.39 8.33
N THR A 4 -7.48 26.23 7.89
CA THR A 4 -6.60 25.21 7.31
C THR A 4 -5.96 25.81 6.05
N PRO A 5 -4.63 25.93 5.97
CA PRO A 5 -3.99 26.52 4.81
C PRO A 5 -4.24 25.62 3.60
N THR A 6 -4.90 26.17 2.58
CA THR A 6 -5.10 25.49 1.29
C THR A 6 -4.10 26.04 0.28
N THR A 7 -3.31 25.18 -0.34
CA THR A 7 -2.49 25.55 -1.51
C THR A 7 -3.28 25.27 -2.77
N ARG A 8 -3.42 26.29 -3.64
CA ARG A 8 -4.02 26.14 -4.97
C ARG A 8 -2.90 26.06 -6.01
N MET A 9 -2.94 25.05 -6.86
CA MET A 9 -1.97 24.86 -7.96
C MET A 9 -2.69 24.91 -9.32
N ARG A 10 -2.12 25.61 -10.30
CA ARG A 10 -2.55 25.54 -11.71
C ARG A 10 -1.65 24.57 -12.45
N VAL A 11 -2.22 23.59 -13.12
CA VAL A 11 -1.47 22.55 -13.83
C VAL A 11 -1.97 22.38 -15.26
N SER A 12 -1.06 22.01 -16.17
CA SER A 12 -1.42 21.65 -17.53
C SER A 12 -2.27 20.38 -17.52
N THR A 13 -3.16 20.22 -18.49
CA THR A 13 -3.97 19.00 -18.67
C THR A 13 -3.13 17.76 -19.01
N SER A 14 -1.86 17.95 -19.36
CA SER A 14 -0.88 16.89 -19.60
C SER A 14 -0.02 16.56 -18.37
N THR A 15 -0.30 17.17 -17.20
CA THR A 15 0.50 17.03 -15.99
C THR A 15 -0.23 16.17 -14.97
N THR A 16 0.41 15.11 -14.51
CA THR A 16 -0.02 14.36 -13.34
C THR A 16 0.42 15.11 -12.09
N VAL A 17 -0.53 15.42 -11.20
CA VAL A 17 -0.20 15.99 -9.89
C VAL A 17 -0.02 14.84 -8.91
N PHE A 18 1.11 14.81 -8.23
CA PHE A 18 1.36 13.86 -7.16
C PHE A 18 1.10 14.55 -5.82
N HIS A 19 0.32 13.89 -4.98
CA HIS A 19 0.05 14.32 -3.62
C HIS A 19 0.73 13.34 -2.68
N ARG A 20 1.57 13.87 -1.78
CA ARG A 20 2.07 13.07 -0.67
C ARG A 20 0.94 12.80 0.29
N ILE A 21 0.64 11.54 0.53
CA ILE A 21 -0.34 11.16 1.54
C ILE A 21 0.41 10.95 2.86
N PRO A 22 0.16 11.78 3.88
CA PRO A 22 0.71 11.56 5.20
C PRO A 22 0.17 10.24 5.79
N VAL A 23 1.06 9.49 6.42
CA VAL A 23 0.77 8.16 7.01
C VAL A 23 0.37 8.23 8.48
N SER A 24 0.44 9.44 9.05
CA SER A 24 0.10 9.75 10.43
C SER A 24 -1.24 9.12 10.82
N GLY A 25 -1.20 8.16 11.76
CA GLY A 25 -2.38 7.56 12.38
C GLY A 25 -2.89 6.24 11.78
N VAL A 26 -2.17 5.63 10.82
CA VAL A 26 -2.59 4.35 10.20
C VAL A 26 -1.79 3.17 10.75
N THR A 27 -0.47 3.17 10.51
CA THR A 27 0.50 2.33 11.20
C THR A 27 1.79 3.14 11.33
N ASP A 28 2.54 2.98 12.43
CA ASP A 28 3.86 3.64 12.60
C ASP A 28 4.91 3.14 11.59
N ASP A 29 4.51 2.15 10.79
CA ASP A 29 5.37 1.30 10.01
C ASP A 29 5.26 1.52 8.50
N MET A 30 4.31 2.35 8.03
CA MET A 30 4.17 2.69 6.61
C MET A 30 4.90 4.01 6.28
N ALA A 31 5.76 3.96 5.25
CA ALA A 31 6.43 5.14 4.72
C ALA A 31 5.47 6.08 3.98
N GLU A 32 5.75 7.39 4.04
CA GLU A 32 5.06 8.39 3.23
C GLU A 32 5.14 8.01 1.75
N HIS A 33 4.02 8.09 1.05
CA HIS A 33 3.93 7.73 -0.36
C HIS A 33 3.17 8.78 -1.13
N ASP A 34 3.52 8.93 -2.40
CA ASP A 34 2.91 9.91 -3.29
C ASP A 34 1.86 9.20 -4.18
N VAL A 35 0.65 9.73 -4.24
CA VAL A 35 -0.40 9.24 -5.15
C VAL A 35 -0.69 10.29 -6.22
N GLY A 36 -0.67 9.84 -7.47
CA GLY A 36 -1.04 10.68 -8.60
C GLY A 36 -2.56 10.86 -8.69
N THR A 37 -3.04 12.10 -8.79
CA THR A 37 -4.41 12.39 -9.23
C THR A 37 -4.48 12.23 -10.75
N SER A 38 -4.61 11.00 -11.23
CA SER A 38 -4.93 10.74 -12.64
C SER A 38 -6.43 10.85 -12.85
N ASP A 39 -6.99 12.04 -12.70
CA ASP A 39 -8.43 12.19 -12.88
C ASP A 39 -8.76 12.25 -14.37
N ALA A 40 -9.34 11.17 -14.90
CA ALA A 40 -9.99 11.19 -16.22
C ALA A 40 -11.12 12.25 -16.24
N ASN A 41 -11.72 12.57 -15.09
CA ASN A 41 -12.75 13.59 -14.94
C ASN A 41 -12.19 15.03 -14.91
N ALA A 42 -10.87 15.21 -14.78
CA ALA A 42 -10.22 16.51 -14.97
C ALA A 42 -9.91 16.80 -16.45
N SER A 43 -10.08 15.80 -17.34
CA SER A 43 -10.00 16.02 -18.79
C SER A 43 -11.18 16.89 -19.24
N GLY A 44 -10.93 18.17 -19.42
CA GLY A 44 -11.95 19.16 -19.80
C GLY A 44 -12.03 20.39 -18.91
N ILE A 45 -11.35 20.42 -17.75
CA ILE A 45 -11.30 21.60 -16.85
C ILE A 45 -10.25 22.63 -17.32
N GLY A 46 -9.93 22.62 -18.62
CA GLY A 46 -9.08 23.56 -19.36
C GLY A 46 -8.12 24.43 -18.53
N GLY A 47 -6.88 23.99 -18.32
CA GLY A 47 -5.77 24.80 -17.76
C GLY A 47 -6.02 25.52 -16.42
N THR A 48 -7.16 25.28 -15.76
CA THR A 48 -7.66 26.06 -14.63
C THR A 48 -8.32 25.20 -13.55
N GLY A 49 -8.09 23.88 -13.56
CA GLY A 49 -8.50 23.00 -12.47
C GLY A 49 -7.89 23.49 -11.16
N GLU A 50 -8.74 23.95 -10.23
CA GLU A 50 -8.31 24.29 -8.88
C GLU A 50 -8.26 22.99 -8.06
N PHE A 51 -7.05 22.48 -7.81
CA PHE A 51 -6.86 21.37 -6.89
C PHE A 51 -6.78 21.92 -5.47
N GLN A 52 -7.69 21.49 -4.61
CA GLN A 52 -7.63 21.75 -3.18
C GLN A 52 -6.85 20.62 -2.50
N ILE A 53 -5.63 20.92 -2.06
CA ILE A 53 -4.87 20.01 -1.20
C ILE A 53 -5.39 20.23 0.22
N ALA A 54 -6.19 19.29 0.74
CA ALA A 54 -6.53 19.27 2.15
C ALA A 54 -5.25 19.00 2.95
N ALA A 55 -4.97 19.82 3.96
CA ALA A 55 -3.74 19.73 4.75
C ALA A 55 -3.76 18.61 5.81
N ASP A 56 -4.79 17.76 5.82
CA ASP A 56 -4.99 16.78 6.89
C ASP A 56 -5.14 15.36 6.34
N SER A 57 -4.40 14.45 6.99
CA SER A 57 -4.55 12.98 6.91
C SER A 57 -5.95 12.48 7.27
N ALA A 58 -6.79 13.34 7.87
CA ALA A 58 -8.06 13.00 8.51
C ALA A 58 -9.22 12.61 7.55
N GLY A 59 -8.95 12.35 6.28
CA GLY A 59 -9.97 11.98 5.29
C GLY A 59 -9.60 10.84 4.35
N VAL A 60 -8.46 10.16 4.59
CA VAL A 60 -8.09 8.96 3.82
C VAL A 60 -8.41 7.74 4.68
N ASP A 61 -9.47 7.03 4.30
CA ASP A 61 -9.88 5.79 4.96
C ASP A 61 -9.06 4.62 4.40
N TYR A 62 -7.96 4.30 5.08
CA TYR A 62 -7.14 3.15 4.74
C TYR A 62 -7.78 1.86 5.25
N THR A 63 -7.63 0.78 4.47
CA THR A 63 -7.82 -0.56 5.01
C THR A 63 -6.49 -1.10 5.50
N VAL A 64 -6.47 -1.59 6.74
CA VAL A 64 -5.30 -2.21 7.37
C VAL A 64 -5.62 -3.66 7.68
N VAL A 65 -4.72 -4.55 7.28
CA VAL A 65 -4.78 -5.98 7.53
C VAL A 65 -3.45 -6.39 8.16
N GLY A 66 -3.51 -7.10 9.28
CA GLY A 66 -2.34 -7.66 9.94
C GLY A 66 -2.57 -9.13 10.24
N GLU A 67 -1.70 -10.01 9.73
CA GLU A 67 -1.82 -11.45 9.91
C GLU A 67 -0.45 -12.13 9.87
N VAL A 68 -0.36 -13.33 10.45
CA VAL A 68 0.83 -14.18 10.38
C VAL A 68 0.70 -15.09 9.17
N PHE A 69 1.68 -15.03 8.26
CA PHE A 69 1.71 -15.89 7.07
C PHE A 69 2.86 -16.88 7.15
N ASP A 70 2.56 -18.17 6.98
CA ASP A 70 3.50 -19.30 6.92
C ASP A 70 3.83 -19.66 5.46
N ASP A 71 3.48 -20.85 4.98
CA ASP A 71 3.81 -21.33 3.63
C ASP A 71 2.61 -21.19 2.65
N ASN A 72 2.82 -20.41 1.58
CA ASN A 72 1.90 -20.25 0.44
C ASN A 72 0.45 -19.89 0.83
N GLU A 73 0.31 -18.99 1.79
CA GLU A 73 -0.98 -18.54 2.30
C GLU A 73 -1.52 -17.35 1.51
N SER A 74 -2.83 -17.30 1.31
CA SER A 74 -3.49 -16.16 0.65
C SER A 74 -3.73 -15.04 1.65
N ALA A 75 -3.40 -13.80 1.29
CA ALA A 75 -3.79 -12.69 2.15
C ALA A 75 -5.30 -12.45 2.12
N PRO A 76 -5.90 -12.02 3.24
CA PRO A 76 -7.29 -11.64 3.31
C PRO A 76 -7.47 -10.19 2.82
N VAL A 77 -6.79 -9.82 1.73
CA VAL A 77 -7.06 -8.56 1.05
C VAL A 77 -8.47 -8.67 0.47
N ALA A 78 -9.36 -7.75 0.86
CA ALA A 78 -10.75 -7.80 0.42
C ALA A 78 -10.82 -7.91 -1.11
N THR A 79 -11.79 -8.68 -1.63
CA THR A 79 -12.03 -8.83 -3.08
C THR A 79 -12.52 -7.55 -3.77
N GLY A 80 -12.42 -6.41 -3.09
CA GLY A 80 -12.72 -5.09 -3.64
C GLY A 80 -11.55 -4.58 -4.48
N THR A 81 -11.84 -3.73 -5.45
CA THR A 81 -10.82 -3.01 -6.23
C THR A 81 -9.99 -2.13 -5.31
N ILE A 82 -8.68 -2.44 -5.20
CA ILE A 82 -7.66 -1.51 -4.71
C ILE A 82 -7.44 -0.50 -5.82
N ASN A 83 -7.85 0.74 -5.59
CA ASN A 83 -7.96 1.73 -6.65
C ASN A 83 -6.69 2.57 -6.83
N GLN A 84 -5.77 2.54 -5.86
CA GLN A 84 -4.63 3.46 -5.83
C GLN A 84 -3.31 2.75 -5.52
N PHE A 85 -3.21 2.12 -4.35
CA PHE A 85 -1.97 1.49 -3.90
C PHE A 85 -2.23 0.35 -2.91
N ILE A 86 -1.23 -0.52 -2.79
CA ILE A 86 -1.10 -1.46 -1.68
C ILE A 86 0.32 -1.39 -1.14
N SER A 87 0.44 -1.35 0.17
CA SER A 87 1.70 -1.41 0.88
C SER A 87 1.77 -2.68 1.71
N ILE A 88 2.91 -3.36 1.68
CA ILE A 88 3.12 -4.65 2.30
C ILE A 88 4.43 -4.60 3.07
N LYS A 89 4.38 -4.91 4.36
CA LYS A 89 5.53 -4.91 5.24
C LYS A 89 5.75 -6.29 5.84
N ASN A 90 6.94 -6.83 5.59
CA ASN A 90 7.49 -7.88 6.43
C ASN A 90 7.95 -7.23 7.73
N THR A 91 7.23 -7.43 8.83
CA THR A 91 7.58 -6.76 10.08
C THR A 91 8.87 -7.29 10.70
N GLY A 92 9.28 -8.52 10.35
CA GLY A 92 10.40 -9.21 10.99
C GLY A 92 10.04 -9.80 12.35
N PHE A 93 8.75 -9.97 12.67
CA PHE A 93 8.28 -10.57 13.91
C PHE A 93 7.30 -11.70 13.64
N THR A 94 7.07 -12.59 14.61
CA THR A 94 6.13 -13.70 14.47
C THR A 94 4.70 -13.33 14.89
N THR A 95 4.50 -12.16 15.50
CA THR A 95 3.23 -11.73 16.12
C THR A 95 3.02 -10.22 16.03
N ALA A 96 1.76 -9.80 16.21
CA ALA A 96 1.35 -8.39 16.09
C ALA A 96 1.89 -7.46 17.18
N ASP A 97 2.19 -7.99 18.37
CA ASP A 97 2.84 -7.27 19.47
C ASP A 97 4.32 -6.97 19.19
N LYS A 98 4.91 -7.62 18.18
CA LYS A 98 6.31 -7.45 17.76
C LYS A 98 7.31 -7.75 18.88
N ASP A 99 6.97 -8.70 19.75
CA ASP A 99 7.83 -9.10 20.88
C ASP A 99 8.86 -10.18 20.52
N THR A 100 8.57 -11.00 19.49
CA THR A 100 9.44 -12.10 19.05
C THR A 100 9.89 -11.90 17.61
N ALA A 101 11.17 -11.58 17.43
CA ALA A 101 11.76 -11.40 16.11
C ALA A 101 11.93 -12.74 15.39
N VAL A 102 11.81 -12.73 14.07
CA VAL A 102 12.20 -13.85 13.22
C VAL A 102 13.73 -14.03 13.23
N ALA A 103 14.20 -15.20 12.80
CA ALA A 103 15.64 -15.47 12.69
C ALA A 103 16.32 -14.53 11.68
N ASP A 104 17.61 -14.28 11.89
CA ASP A 104 18.40 -13.49 10.93
C ASP A 104 18.42 -14.15 9.55
N GLY A 105 18.29 -13.33 8.50
CA GLY A 105 18.14 -13.79 7.12
C GLY A 105 16.75 -14.32 6.76
N ALA A 106 15.76 -14.28 7.67
CA ALA A 106 14.38 -14.59 7.35
C ALA A 106 13.80 -13.60 6.33
N SER A 107 12.92 -14.11 5.48
CA SER A 107 12.35 -13.38 4.37
C SER A 107 10.89 -13.77 4.13
N LEU A 108 10.18 -12.88 3.45
CA LEU A 108 8.81 -13.06 3.02
C LEU A 108 8.79 -12.89 1.50
N THR A 109 8.38 -13.92 0.78
CA THR A 109 8.14 -13.82 -0.66
C THR A 109 6.67 -13.52 -0.91
N VAL A 110 6.41 -12.48 -1.70
CA VAL A 110 5.06 -12.07 -2.07
C VAL A 110 4.85 -12.36 -3.55
N GLY A 111 3.92 -13.27 -3.82
CA GLY A 111 3.46 -13.61 -5.16
C GLY A 111 2.26 -12.75 -5.57
N LEU A 112 2.25 -12.25 -6.81
CA LEU A 112 1.12 -11.56 -7.41
C LEU A 112 0.50 -12.46 -8.49
N ALA A 113 -0.82 -12.70 -8.43
CA ALA A 113 -1.62 -13.59 -9.28
C ALA A 113 -1.50 -15.10 -8.97
N GLY A 114 -2.58 -15.83 -9.26
CA GLY A 114 -2.97 -17.17 -8.76
C GLY A 114 -2.10 -18.38 -9.11
N ALA A 115 -0.84 -18.17 -9.45
CA ALA A 115 0.20 -19.16 -9.26
C ALA A 115 1.40 -18.43 -8.69
N PHE A 116 1.96 -18.92 -7.58
CA PHE A 116 3.35 -18.70 -7.21
C PHE A 116 4.19 -19.21 -8.39
N ALA A 117 4.28 -18.41 -9.44
CA ALA A 117 4.72 -18.84 -10.76
C ALA A 117 6.24 -18.85 -10.70
N THR A 118 6.79 -19.88 -10.05
CA THR A 118 8.17 -20.35 -10.08
C THR A 118 9.12 -19.31 -10.69
N GLY A 119 9.40 -18.23 -9.94
CA GLY A 119 10.19 -17.08 -10.39
C GLY A 119 9.50 -15.71 -10.49
N GLY A 120 8.20 -15.60 -10.21
CA GLY A 120 7.44 -14.34 -10.23
C GLY A 120 6.96 -13.91 -8.85
N GLY A 121 7.59 -12.88 -8.30
CA GLY A 121 7.29 -12.28 -7.00
C GLY A 121 8.41 -11.35 -6.57
N PHE A 122 8.26 -10.71 -5.41
CA PHE A 122 9.35 -9.97 -4.76
C PHE A 122 9.55 -10.51 -3.35
N THR A 123 10.80 -10.45 -2.87
CA THR A 123 11.17 -10.91 -1.54
C THR A 123 11.47 -9.70 -0.67
N LEU A 124 10.91 -9.68 0.53
CA LEU A 124 11.15 -8.69 1.56
C LEU A 124 11.90 -9.35 2.71
N MET A 125 13.07 -8.84 3.06
CA MET A 125 13.78 -9.23 4.29
C MET A 125 13.01 -8.74 5.52
N ALA A 126 13.34 -9.29 6.70
CA ALA A 126 12.78 -8.84 7.96
C ALA A 126 12.92 -7.30 8.13
N GLY A 127 11.78 -6.63 8.34
CA GLY A 127 11.68 -5.18 8.49
C GLY A 127 11.50 -4.41 7.17
N GLU A 128 11.62 -5.06 6.01
CA GLU A 128 11.45 -4.41 4.71
C GLU A 128 9.98 -4.24 4.32
N GLN A 129 9.74 -3.22 3.50
CA GLN A 129 8.44 -2.84 2.99
C GLN A 129 8.51 -2.51 1.51
N ILE A 130 7.40 -2.75 0.81
CA ILE A 130 7.18 -2.29 -0.54
C ILE A 130 5.80 -1.68 -0.69
N THR A 131 5.71 -0.63 -1.51
CA THR A 131 4.44 -0.01 -1.89
C THR A 131 4.29 -0.10 -3.40
N LEU A 132 3.20 -0.69 -3.84
CA LEU A 132 2.85 -0.86 -5.24
C LEU A 132 1.80 0.18 -5.63
N HIS A 133 2.10 0.96 -6.66
CA HIS A 133 1.19 1.97 -7.22
C HIS A 133 0.71 1.55 -8.61
N GLY A 134 -0.36 2.17 -9.11
CA GLY A 134 -0.82 1.99 -10.48
C GLY A 134 -1.57 0.69 -10.72
N LEU A 135 -2.19 0.16 -9.66
CA LEU A 135 -3.14 -0.94 -9.73
C LEU A 135 -4.42 -0.39 -10.37
N GLY A 136 -4.51 -0.43 -11.70
CA GLY A 136 -5.67 0.11 -12.42
C GLY A 136 -7.00 -0.52 -11.95
N ALA A 137 -8.12 0.15 -12.26
CA ALA A 137 -9.48 -0.13 -11.77
C ALA A 137 -10.11 -1.51 -12.13
N ALA A 138 -9.31 -2.52 -12.49
CA ALA A 138 -9.76 -3.87 -12.82
C ALA A 138 -8.77 -4.97 -12.39
N ASN A 139 -7.69 -4.66 -11.66
CA ASN A 139 -6.73 -5.68 -11.23
C ASN A 139 -7.23 -6.42 -9.98
N ASN A 140 -8.18 -7.35 -10.18
CA ASN A 140 -8.65 -8.29 -9.15
C ASN A 140 -7.63 -9.42 -8.84
N THR A 141 -6.40 -9.33 -9.35
CA THR A 141 -5.33 -10.32 -9.14
C THR A 141 -4.69 -10.23 -7.75
N LEU A 142 -5.04 -9.21 -6.95
CA LEU A 142 -4.55 -9.05 -5.58
C LEU A 142 -5.31 -9.93 -4.58
N ALA A 143 -6.56 -10.32 -4.87
CA ALA A 143 -7.25 -11.39 -4.14
C ALA A 143 -6.54 -12.74 -4.31
N GLU A 144 -5.64 -12.84 -5.29
CA GLU A 144 -4.78 -14.00 -5.54
C GLU A 144 -3.36 -13.79 -5.01
N MET A 145 -3.12 -12.73 -4.22
CA MET A 145 -1.82 -12.49 -3.59
C MET A 145 -1.51 -13.61 -2.60
N ARG A 146 -0.27 -14.09 -2.68
CA ARG A 146 0.22 -15.20 -1.84
C ARG A 146 1.46 -14.79 -1.10
N PHE A 147 1.59 -15.30 0.12
CA PHE A 147 2.69 -15.04 1.03
C PHE A 147 3.36 -16.36 1.38
N ASP A 148 4.69 -16.38 1.25
CA ASP A 148 5.53 -17.52 1.58
C ASP A 148 6.67 -17.03 2.47
N SER A 149 6.53 -17.31 3.76
CA SER A 149 7.49 -16.99 4.81
C SER A 149 8.56 -18.08 4.88
N SER A 150 9.82 -17.67 4.93
CA SER A 150 10.92 -18.62 5.15
C SER A 150 11.01 -19.13 6.60
N VAL A 151 10.09 -18.71 7.47
CA VAL A 151 10.05 -19.01 8.91
C VAL A 151 8.90 -19.96 9.17
N ALA A 152 9.18 -21.13 9.75
CA ALA A 152 8.17 -22.09 10.14
C ALA A 152 7.27 -21.53 11.26
N GLY A 153 5.96 -21.58 11.06
CA GLY A 153 4.99 -20.91 11.93
C GLY A 153 4.73 -19.45 11.55
N GLY A 154 5.37 -18.98 10.48
CA GLY A 154 5.06 -17.75 9.80
C GLY A 154 5.69 -16.48 10.35
N THR A 155 5.50 -15.42 9.56
CA THR A 155 5.93 -14.06 9.84
C THR A 155 4.71 -13.15 9.88
N TYR A 156 4.65 -12.25 10.84
CA TYR A 156 3.62 -11.22 10.93
C TYR A 156 3.85 -10.16 9.85
N VAL A 157 2.82 -9.92 9.06
CA VAL A 157 2.83 -9.01 7.91
C VAL A 157 1.74 -7.98 8.09
N GLU A 158 2.08 -6.73 7.82
CA GLU A 158 1.11 -5.63 7.78
C GLU A 158 0.87 -5.20 6.33
N ILE A 159 -0.40 -5.13 5.95
CA ILE A 159 -0.85 -4.75 4.62
C ILE A 159 -1.76 -3.53 4.77
N VAL A 160 -1.46 -2.45 4.05
CA VAL A 160 -2.24 -1.21 4.06
C VAL A 160 -2.61 -0.85 2.63
N TYR A 161 -3.88 -0.58 2.35
CA TYR A 161 -4.34 -0.28 1.00
C TYR A 161 -5.54 0.67 0.94
N LEU A 162 -5.77 1.21 -0.27
CA LEU A 162 -6.85 2.14 -0.62
C LEU A 162 -7.55 1.77 -1.94
#